data_AF-A0A5N6ZDZ6-F1
#
_entry.id   AF-A0A5N6ZDZ6-F1
#
_cell.length_a   1.000
_cell.length_b   1.000
_cell.length_c   1.000
_cell.angle_alpha   90.00
_cell.angle_beta   90.00
_cell.angle_gamma   90.00
#
_symmetry.space_group_name_H-M   'P 1'
#
loop_
_entity.id
_entity.type
_entity.pdbx_description
1 polymer ?
#
loop_
_entity_poly.entity_id
_entity_poly.type
_entity_poly.pdbx_seq_one_letter_code
_entity_poly.pdbx_strand_id
1 'polypeptide(L)'
;MTSRLLLFVTPPLLAGYSTHRWLNHLEAHYPPIAPDRSSTELLRQPANPNTQHVPHIDIYAARIPLRTLQARTPEPTTPPTKQALNTAWAQSLLTTTPLRLEAQLLSLLRHAPGDQGTTPQAFTPDPNTGLPRELLHGAMTVLREPTDQEPLLVRWSIPDAPRRFFESLARWGYPWRLMTGGRHEMSVEGPFDGEGDEEPLGPFVEVRFASAHTYEIVPDEGPLDAQKTIPACVARLHRGYARFLLDCAVRDLCR
;
A
#
# COMPACT_ATOMS: atom_id res chain seq x y z
N MET A 1 -24.09 1.07 40.84
CA MET A 1 -23.17 1.86 39.96
C MET A 1 -22.35 0.99 39.00
N THR A 2 -22.23 -0.32 39.21
CA THR A 2 -21.46 -1.26 38.37
C THR A 2 -22.06 -1.59 36.99
N SER A 3 -23.39 -1.61 36.87
CA SER A 3 -24.07 -1.97 35.61
C SER A 3 -23.88 -0.95 34.46
N ARG A 4 -23.78 0.35 34.78
CA ARG A 4 -23.57 1.40 33.76
C ARG A 4 -22.13 1.41 33.24
N LEU A 5 -21.14 1.12 34.09
CA LEU A 5 -19.73 1.07 33.69
C LEU A 5 -19.48 -0.09 32.71
N LEU A 6 -20.13 -1.24 32.92
CA LEU A 6 -20.03 -2.39 32.02
C LEU A 6 -20.54 -2.07 30.60
N LEU A 7 -21.63 -1.29 30.47
CA LEU A 7 -22.19 -0.88 29.18
C LEU A 7 -21.28 0.07 28.38
N PHE A 8 -20.48 0.91 29.06
CA PHE A 8 -19.56 1.83 28.36
C PHE A 8 -18.23 1.19 27.99
N VAL A 9 -17.80 0.17 28.75
CA VAL A 9 -16.49 -0.48 28.54
C VAL A 9 -16.59 -1.69 27.59
N THR A 10 -17.75 -2.35 27.49
CA THR A 10 -17.91 -3.51 26.59
C THR A 10 -17.69 -3.17 25.11
N PRO A 11 -18.28 -2.11 24.51
CA PRO A 11 -18.11 -1.85 23.09
C PRO A 11 -16.65 -1.55 22.67
N PRO A 12 -15.89 -0.69 23.39
CA PRO A 12 -14.47 -0.48 23.08
C PRO A 12 -13.61 -1.74 23.25
N LEU A 13 -13.86 -2.56 24.28
CA LEU A 13 -13.14 -3.81 24.48
C LEU A 13 -13.43 -4.82 23.37
N LEU A 14 -14.69 -4.96 22.98
CA LEU A 14 -15.09 -5.85 21.89
C LEU A 14 -14.49 -5.39 20.56
N ALA A 15 -14.51 -4.08 20.27
CA ALA A 15 -13.87 -3.51 19.10
C ALA A 15 -12.35 -3.76 19.12
N GLY A 16 -11.68 -3.47 20.23
CA GLY A 16 -10.24 -3.71 20.36
C GLY A 16 -9.87 -5.19 20.19
N TYR A 17 -10.64 -6.09 20.80
CA TYR A 17 -10.42 -7.54 20.68
C TYR A 17 -10.68 -8.06 19.27
N SER A 18 -11.77 -7.62 18.62
CA SER A 18 -12.07 -8.05 17.25
C SER A 18 -11.04 -7.54 16.25
N THR A 19 -10.63 -6.26 16.37
CA THR A 19 -9.53 -5.69 15.58
C THR A 19 -8.24 -6.47 15.82
N HIS A 20 -7.88 -6.77 17.07
CA HIS A 20 -6.68 -7.54 17.37
C HIS A 20 -6.70 -8.94 16.73
N ARG A 21 -7.83 -9.65 16.85
CA ARG A 21 -7.96 -11.01 16.29
C ARG A 21 -7.92 -11.00 14.75
N TRP A 22 -8.57 -10.02 14.14
CA TRP A 22 -8.56 -9.80 12.70
C TRP A 22 -7.16 -9.47 12.18
N LEU A 23 -6.43 -8.58 12.88
CA LEU A 23 -5.02 -8.28 12.57
C LEU A 23 -4.14 -9.52 12.67
N ASN A 24 -4.27 -10.33 13.75
CA ASN A 24 -3.50 -11.57 13.90
C ASN A 24 -3.76 -12.54 12.73
N HIS A 25 -5.01 -12.64 12.27
CA HIS A 25 -5.36 -13.49 11.13
C HIS A 25 -4.67 -13.02 9.85
N LEU A 26 -4.73 -11.71 9.55
CA LEU A 26 -4.05 -11.14 8.39
C LEU A 26 -2.53 -11.27 8.48
N GLU A 27 -1.95 -11.04 9.66
CA GLU A 27 -0.51 -11.17 9.92
C GLU A 27 -0.02 -12.61 9.68
N ALA A 28 -0.82 -13.61 10.07
CA ALA A 28 -0.51 -15.01 9.81
C ALA A 28 -0.66 -15.40 8.33
N HIS A 29 -1.64 -14.82 7.63
CA HIS A 29 -1.91 -15.17 6.23
C HIS A 29 -0.97 -14.46 5.24
N TYR A 30 -0.54 -13.24 5.56
CA TYR A 30 0.33 -12.41 4.74
C TYR A 30 1.56 -11.97 5.56
N PRO A 31 2.54 -12.87 5.77
CA PRO A 31 3.76 -12.52 6.50
C PRO A 31 4.57 -11.44 5.74
N PRO A 32 5.35 -10.60 6.45
CA PRO A 32 6.21 -9.61 5.82
C PRO A 32 7.36 -10.29 5.05
N ILE A 33 7.74 -9.71 3.91
CA ILE A 33 8.85 -10.18 3.08
C ILE A 33 9.97 -9.14 3.07
N ALA A 34 11.21 -9.62 2.92
CA ALA A 34 12.40 -8.78 2.97
C ALA A 34 12.46 -7.78 1.78
N PRO A 35 12.61 -6.47 2.04
CA PRO A 35 12.51 -5.45 1.00
C PRO A 35 13.70 -5.41 0.04
N ASP A 36 14.87 -5.88 0.47
CA ASP A 36 16.11 -5.92 -0.32
C ASP A 36 15.99 -6.78 -1.58
N ARG A 37 15.12 -7.80 -1.57
CA ARG A 37 14.94 -8.73 -2.69
C ARG A 37 13.59 -8.61 -3.40
N SER A 38 12.66 -7.85 -2.83
CA SER A 38 11.25 -7.87 -3.25
C SER A 38 10.67 -6.50 -3.56
N SER A 39 11.50 -5.45 -3.60
CA SER A 39 11.11 -4.10 -4.01
C SER A 39 12.15 -3.41 -4.89
N THR A 40 11.71 -2.39 -5.62
CA THR A 40 12.63 -1.50 -6.34
C THR A 40 13.41 -0.59 -5.40
N GLU A 41 14.54 -0.06 -5.89
CA GLU A 41 15.29 0.96 -5.15
C GLU A 41 14.49 2.24 -4.92
N LEU A 42 13.69 2.65 -5.92
CA LEU A 42 12.89 3.88 -5.86
C LEU A 42 11.79 3.83 -4.78
N LEU A 43 11.30 2.63 -4.41
CA LEU A 43 10.42 2.47 -3.26
C LEU A 43 11.13 2.88 -1.95
N ARG A 44 12.41 2.53 -1.82
CA ARG A 44 13.19 2.63 -0.57
C ARG A 44 13.83 4.00 -0.37
N GLN A 45 14.04 4.77 -1.43
CA GLN A 45 14.62 6.11 -1.37
C GLN A 45 13.54 7.16 -1.12
N PRO A 46 13.66 8.08 -0.15
CA PRO A 46 12.70 9.19 0.05
C PRO A 46 12.71 10.18 -1.12
N ALA A 47 11.76 11.13 -1.16
CA ALA A 47 11.71 12.12 -2.25
C ALA A 47 12.88 13.11 -2.15
N ASN A 48 13.29 13.43 -0.91
CA ASN A 48 14.47 14.24 -0.63
C ASN A 48 15.39 13.52 0.38
N PRO A 49 16.42 12.79 -0.07
CA PRO A 49 17.34 12.05 0.82
C PRO A 49 18.09 12.92 1.83
N ASN A 50 18.21 14.22 1.59
CA ASN A 50 18.91 15.13 2.50
C ASN A 50 18.04 15.57 3.69
N THR A 51 16.71 15.52 3.55
CA THR A 51 15.77 16.00 4.57
C THR A 51 14.79 14.94 5.04
N GLN A 52 14.77 13.78 4.40
CA GLN A 52 13.81 12.72 4.68
C GLN A 52 14.49 11.36 4.75
N HIS A 53 13.83 10.42 5.42
CA HIS A 53 14.25 9.03 5.50
C HIS A 53 13.03 8.08 5.46
N VAL A 54 13.30 6.80 5.24
CA VAL A 54 12.28 5.74 5.10
C VAL A 54 12.57 4.62 6.12
N PRO A 55 12.13 4.75 7.37
CA PRO A 55 12.43 3.79 8.44
C PRO A 55 11.58 2.51 8.35
N HIS A 56 10.47 2.54 7.60
CA HIS A 56 9.52 1.44 7.50
C HIS A 56 9.23 1.13 6.05
N ILE A 57 9.57 -0.09 5.63
CA ILE A 57 9.22 -0.66 4.33
C ILE A 57 8.57 -2.01 4.64
N ASP A 58 7.32 -2.15 4.22
CA ASP A 58 6.49 -3.33 4.48
C ASP A 58 6.04 -3.92 3.14
N ILE A 59 6.32 -5.20 2.91
CA ILE A 59 5.95 -5.91 1.68
C ILE A 59 5.17 -7.16 2.04
N TYR A 60 4.04 -7.35 1.37
CA TYR A 60 3.18 -8.52 1.51
C TYR A 60 2.94 -9.14 0.14
N ALA A 61 2.83 -10.46 0.09
CA ALA A 61 2.60 -11.17 -1.15
C ALA A 61 1.52 -12.25 -1.01
N ALA A 62 0.93 -12.61 -2.15
CA ALA A 62 0.01 -13.73 -2.28
C ALA A 62 0.30 -14.48 -3.59
N ARG A 63 0.23 -15.81 -3.56
CA ARG A 63 0.28 -16.64 -4.77
C ARG A 63 -1.13 -16.83 -5.31
N ILE A 64 -1.34 -16.52 -6.58
CA ILE A 64 -2.63 -16.70 -7.28
C ILE A 64 -2.41 -17.44 -8.61
N PRO A 65 -3.42 -18.16 -9.13
CA PRO A 65 -3.33 -18.76 -10.46
C PRO A 65 -3.10 -17.70 -11.53
N LEU A 66 -2.14 -17.92 -12.45
CA LEU A 66 -1.82 -16.97 -13.53
C LEU A 66 -3.07 -16.61 -14.34
N ARG A 67 -3.91 -17.61 -14.65
CA ARG A 67 -5.16 -17.46 -15.40
C ARG A 67 -6.09 -16.40 -14.81
N THR A 68 -6.10 -16.27 -13.49
CA THR A 68 -6.98 -15.33 -12.78
C THR A 68 -6.56 -13.89 -13.04
N LEU A 69 -5.26 -13.62 -13.07
CA LEU A 69 -4.74 -12.30 -13.38
C LEU A 69 -4.81 -11.99 -14.88
N GLN A 70 -4.51 -12.98 -15.74
CA GLN A 70 -4.65 -12.85 -17.19
C GLN A 70 -6.08 -12.50 -17.63
N ALA A 71 -7.10 -13.03 -16.94
CA ALA A 71 -8.49 -12.70 -17.21
C ALA A 71 -8.83 -11.21 -17.01
N ARG A 72 -7.95 -10.44 -16.36
CA ARG A 72 -8.08 -8.99 -16.17
C ARG A 72 -7.27 -8.18 -17.19
N THR A 73 -6.54 -8.84 -18.09
CA THR A 73 -5.81 -8.16 -19.17
C THR A 73 -6.74 -7.92 -20.37
N PRO A 74 -6.70 -6.73 -21.01
CA PRO A 74 -7.58 -6.40 -22.14
C PRO A 74 -7.29 -7.24 -23.40
N GLU A 75 -6.04 -7.66 -23.59
CA GLU A 75 -5.62 -8.53 -24.67
C GLU A 75 -4.82 -9.71 -24.10
N PRO A 76 -5.44 -10.89 -23.92
CA PRO A 76 -4.75 -12.06 -23.40
C PRO A 76 -3.75 -12.58 -24.44
N THR A 77 -2.51 -12.11 -24.35
CA THR A 77 -1.37 -12.64 -25.10
C THR A 77 -0.86 -13.92 -24.45
N THR A 78 -0.35 -14.85 -25.27
CA THR A 78 0.25 -16.11 -24.79
C THR A 78 1.70 -16.19 -25.31
N PRO A 79 2.74 -16.09 -24.44
CA PRO A 79 2.68 -15.80 -22.99
C PRO A 79 2.30 -14.33 -22.69
N PRO A 80 1.73 -14.04 -21.50
CA PRO A 80 1.42 -12.68 -21.10
C PRO A 80 2.69 -11.87 -20.83
N THR A 81 2.72 -10.61 -21.23
CA THR A 81 3.84 -9.72 -20.90
C THR A 81 3.85 -9.37 -19.41
N LYS A 82 5.04 -9.13 -18.83
CA LYS A 82 5.16 -8.76 -17.41
C LYS A 82 4.52 -7.40 -17.15
N GLN A 83 4.57 -6.50 -18.13
CA GLN A 83 3.84 -5.24 -18.12
C GLN A 83 2.32 -5.45 -17.98
N ALA A 84 1.74 -6.36 -18.77
CA ALA A 84 0.30 -6.64 -18.72
C ALA A 84 -0.11 -7.19 -17.35
N LEU A 85 0.69 -8.09 -16.77
CA LEU A 85 0.44 -8.64 -15.42
C LEU A 85 0.57 -7.55 -14.33
N ASN A 86 1.63 -6.74 -14.36
CA ASN A 86 1.81 -5.62 -13.44
C ASN A 86 0.65 -4.62 -13.52
N THR A 87 0.21 -4.30 -14.74
CA THR A 87 -0.94 -3.41 -14.98
C THR A 87 -2.22 -4.01 -14.41
N ALA A 88 -2.52 -5.27 -14.74
CA ALA A 88 -3.72 -5.96 -14.25
C ALA A 88 -3.74 -6.06 -12.73
N TRP A 89 -2.59 -6.32 -12.10
CA TRP A 89 -2.48 -6.37 -10.65
C TRP A 89 -2.72 -5.00 -10.01
N ALA A 90 -2.05 -3.96 -10.52
CA ALA A 90 -2.25 -2.60 -10.05
C ALA A 90 -3.71 -2.15 -10.13
N GLN A 91 -4.37 -2.41 -11.26
CA GLN A 91 -5.80 -2.13 -11.45
C GLN A 91 -6.66 -2.91 -10.46
N SER A 92 -6.39 -4.20 -10.27
CA SER A 92 -7.14 -5.05 -9.36
C SER A 92 -7.06 -4.55 -7.92
N LEU A 93 -5.87 -4.14 -7.46
CA LEU A 93 -5.69 -3.59 -6.12
C LEU A 93 -6.37 -2.23 -5.97
N LEU A 94 -6.13 -1.29 -6.89
CA LEU A 94 -6.68 0.08 -6.83
C LEU A 94 -8.22 0.13 -6.93
N THR A 95 -8.82 -0.88 -7.53
CA THR A 95 -10.28 -0.97 -7.71
C THR A 95 -11.00 -1.75 -6.62
N THR A 96 -10.29 -2.22 -5.59
CA THR A 96 -10.91 -2.85 -4.41
C THR A 96 -11.93 -1.93 -3.75
N THR A 97 -12.99 -2.52 -3.16
CA THR A 97 -14.05 -1.74 -2.49
C THR A 97 -13.52 -0.80 -1.40
N PRO A 98 -12.60 -1.21 -0.50
CA PRO A 98 -12.08 -0.31 0.52
C PRO A 98 -11.41 0.94 -0.07
N LEU A 99 -10.53 0.79 -1.06
CA LEU A 99 -9.87 1.94 -1.70
C LEU A 99 -10.86 2.83 -2.47
N ARG A 100 -11.88 2.24 -3.11
CA ARG A 100 -12.93 3.04 -3.78
C ARG A 100 -13.73 3.87 -2.79
N LEU A 101 -14.08 3.31 -1.63
CA LEU A 101 -14.78 4.05 -0.58
C LEU A 101 -13.91 5.16 0.00
N GLU A 102 -12.61 4.89 0.23
CA GLU A 102 -11.67 5.92 0.68
C GLU A 102 -11.52 7.03 -0.36
N ALA A 103 -11.40 6.68 -1.64
CA ALA A 103 -11.29 7.64 -2.73
C ALA A 103 -12.56 8.52 -2.82
N GLN A 104 -13.75 7.93 -2.67
CA GLN A 104 -15.01 8.67 -2.62
C GLN A 104 -15.11 9.60 -1.41
N LEU A 105 -14.61 9.18 -0.24
CA LEU A 105 -14.56 10.04 0.93
C LEU A 105 -13.60 11.22 0.71
N LEU A 106 -12.43 10.94 0.12
CA LEU A 106 -11.43 11.96 -0.18
C LEU A 106 -11.88 12.95 -1.25
N SER A 107 -12.70 12.52 -2.21
CA SER A 107 -13.27 13.40 -3.23
C SER A 107 -14.24 14.43 -2.65
N LEU A 108 -14.87 14.15 -1.50
CA LEU A 108 -15.67 15.16 -0.78
C LEU A 108 -14.80 16.28 -0.21
N LEU A 109 -13.52 16.01 0.06
CA LEU A 109 -12.56 16.95 0.62
C LEU A 109 -11.69 17.61 -0.46
N ARG A 110 -11.58 16.99 -1.64
CA ARG A 110 -10.68 17.40 -2.73
C ARG A 110 -11.48 17.65 -4.01
N HIS A 111 -11.33 18.84 -4.59
CA HIS A 111 -12.06 19.26 -5.80
C HIS A 111 -11.46 18.69 -7.10
N ALA A 112 -10.76 17.55 -7.07
CA ALA A 112 -10.04 17.02 -8.22
C ALA A 112 -10.68 15.73 -8.76
N PRO A 113 -11.06 15.69 -10.07
CA PRO A 113 -11.43 14.46 -10.74
C PRO A 113 -10.16 13.66 -11.08
N GLY A 114 -9.51 13.07 -10.06
CA GLY A 114 -8.41 12.13 -10.28
C GLY A 114 -8.91 10.84 -10.93
N ASP A 115 -8.03 10.14 -11.65
CA ASP A 115 -8.34 8.85 -12.26
C ASP A 115 -8.54 7.78 -11.18
N GLN A 116 -9.40 6.78 -11.43
CA GLN A 116 -9.66 5.68 -10.50
C GLN A 116 -8.72 4.49 -10.72
N GLY A 117 -7.78 4.57 -11.67
CA GLY A 117 -6.89 3.47 -12.02
C GLY A 117 -7.62 2.33 -12.73
N THR A 118 -8.73 2.62 -13.42
CA THR A 118 -9.57 1.59 -14.07
C THR A 118 -9.15 1.29 -15.50
N THR A 119 -8.33 2.15 -16.10
CA THR A 119 -7.82 1.98 -17.47
C THR A 119 -6.29 1.85 -17.46
N PRO A 120 -5.67 1.19 -18.46
CA PRO A 120 -4.20 1.14 -18.54
C PRO A 120 -3.57 2.53 -18.67
N GLN A 121 -4.24 3.46 -19.36
CA GLN A 121 -3.81 4.85 -19.56
C GLN A 121 -3.86 5.68 -18.26
N ALA A 122 -4.50 5.17 -17.20
CA ALA A 122 -4.53 5.80 -15.89
C ALA A 122 -3.12 5.94 -15.27
N PHE A 123 -2.16 5.11 -15.71
CA PHE A 123 -0.80 5.10 -15.18
C PHE A 123 0.19 5.92 -16.01
N THR A 124 -0.13 6.16 -17.29
CA THR A 124 0.71 6.96 -18.19
C THR A 124 0.52 8.45 -17.92
N PRO A 125 1.57 9.29 -17.98
CA PRO A 125 1.46 10.74 -17.84
C PRO A 125 0.36 11.34 -18.73
N ASP A 126 -0.19 12.48 -18.30
CA ASP A 126 -1.24 13.14 -19.06
C ASP A 126 -0.74 13.52 -20.47
N PRO A 127 -1.44 13.12 -21.56
CA PRO A 127 -0.93 13.29 -22.92
C PRO A 127 -0.91 14.75 -23.36
N ASN A 128 -1.71 15.63 -22.73
CA ASN A 128 -1.80 17.04 -23.09
C ASN A 128 -0.77 17.87 -22.30
N THR A 129 -0.51 17.52 -21.04
CA THR A 129 0.32 18.33 -20.13
C THR A 129 1.67 17.69 -19.81
N GLY A 130 1.84 16.39 -20.05
CA GLY A 130 3.00 15.60 -19.64
C GLY A 130 3.13 15.40 -18.13
N LEU A 131 2.15 15.86 -17.34
CA LEU A 131 2.21 15.79 -15.88
C LEU A 131 1.93 14.35 -15.39
N PRO A 132 2.54 13.96 -14.26
CA PRO A 132 2.23 12.70 -13.61
C PRO A 132 0.74 12.57 -13.30
N ARG A 133 0.17 11.37 -13.53
CA ARG A 133 -1.24 11.11 -13.23
C ARG A 133 -1.52 11.12 -11.75
N GLU A 134 -2.70 11.63 -11.43
CA GLU A 134 -3.28 11.56 -10.10
C GLU A 134 -4.32 10.44 -10.04
N LEU A 135 -4.15 9.54 -9.09
CA LEU A 135 -5.04 8.41 -8.83
C LEU A 135 -5.86 8.65 -7.55
N LEU A 136 -7.01 8.00 -7.46
CA LEU A 136 -7.90 7.99 -6.29
C LEU A 136 -8.24 9.42 -5.84
N HIS A 137 -8.74 10.25 -6.77
CA HIS A 137 -9.07 11.67 -6.52
C HIS A 137 -7.88 12.50 -6.01
N GLY A 138 -6.68 12.25 -6.55
CA GLY A 138 -5.45 12.95 -6.19
C GLY A 138 -4.85 12.51 -4.86
N ALA A 139 -5.33 11.42 -4.26
CA ALA A 139 -4.71 10.85 -3.07
C ALA A 139 -3.31 10.30 -3.37
N MET A 140 -3.11 9.79 -4.58
CA MET A 140 -1.84 9.23 -5.03
C MET A 140 -1.40 9.87 -6.35
N THR A 141 -0.10 10.03 -6.55
CA THR A 141 0.50 10.46 -7.81
C THR A 141 1.35 9.32 -8.35
N VAL A 142 1.20 8.99 -9.63
CA VAL A 142 2.05 8.00 -10.29
C VAL A 142 3.47 8.54 -10.39
N LEU A 143 4.43 7.83 -9.82
CA LEU A 143 5.86 8.12 -9.98
C LEU A 143 6.44 7.37 -11.17
N ARG A 144 5.95 6.15 -11.40
CA ARG A 144 6.46 5.24 -12.41
C ARG A 144 5.36 4.30 -12.85
N GLU A 145 5.13 4.23 -14.15
CA GLU A 145 4.15 3.31 -14.74
C GLU A 145 4.66 1.86 -14.72
N PRO A 146 3.76 0.86 -14.79
CA PRO A 146 4.17 -0.53 -14.96
C PRO A 146 4.78 -0.75 -16.35
N THR A 147 5.95 -1.38 -16.38
CA THR A 147 6.66 -1.86 -17.56
C THR A 147 6.96 -3.35 -17.40
N ASP A 148 7.64 -3.96 -18.38
CA ASP A 148 8.09 -5.35 -18.25
C ASP A 148 9.17 -5.53 -17.17
N GLN A 149 9.95 -4.48 -16.88
CA GLN A 149 11.02 -4.55 -15.90
C GLN A 149 10.59 -4.06 -14.53
N GLU A 150 9.62 -3.15 -14.48
CA GLU A 150 9.33 -2.44 -13.25
C GLU A 150 7.81 -2.33 -12.97
N PRO A 151 7.38 -2.49 -11.72
CA PRO A 151 5.96 -2.48 -11.30
C PRO A 151 5.35 -1.09 -11.21
N LEU A 152 4.04 -0.92 -11.05
CA LEU A 152 3.49 0.42 -10.75
C LEU A 152 4.07 0.96 -9.44
N LEU A 153 4.57 2.20 -9.44
CA LEU A 153 4.98 2.93 -8.23
C LEU A 153 4.20 4.25 -8.12
N VAL A 154 3.56 4.45 -6.98
CA VAL A 154 2.82 5.66 -6.66
C VAL A 154 3.37 6.30 -5.39
N ARG A 155 3.25 7.62 -5.29
CA ARG A 155 3.49 8.37 -4.05
C ARG A 155 2.19 8.94 -3.51
N TRP A 156 2.16 9.17 -2.22
CA TRP A 156 1.12 9.95 -1.56
C TRP A 156 1.76 10.85 -0.51
N SER A 157 1.06 11.92 -0.15
CA SER A 157 1.53 12.88 0.85
C SER A 157 0.43 13.21 1.84
N ILE A 158 0.86 13.44 3.08
CA ILE A 158 0.03 14.04 4.11
C ILE A 158 0.15 15.56 3.96
N PRO A 159 -0.96 16.32 4.03
CA PRO A 159 -0.90 17.77 4.05
C PRO A 159 0.01 18.29 5.16
N ASP A 160 0.65 19.43 4.91
CA ASP A 160 1.63 19.99 5.83
C ASP A 160 1.04 20.34 7.22
N ALA A 161 -0.24 20.73 7.28
CA ALA A 161 -0.87 21.16 8.52
C ALA A 161 -0.86 20.08 9.64
N PRO A 162 -1.41 18.87 9.44
CA PRO A 162 -1.34 17.81 10.46
C PRO A 162 0.11 17.40 10.76
N ARG A 163 0.98 17.31 9.75
CA ARG A 163 2.39 16.97 9.95
C ARG A 163 3.09 17.98 10.88
N ARG A 164 2.95 19.28 10.60
CA ARG A 164 3.53 20.39 11.38
C ARG A 164 2.95 20.47 12.79
N PHE A 165 1.67 20.13 12.95
CA PHE A 165 1.04 20.04 14.27
C PHE A 165 1.72 18.98 15.15
N PHE A 166 1.86 17.75 14.65
CA PHE A 166 2.55 16.68 15.38
C PHE A 166 4.04 16.97 15.57
N GLU A 167 4.69 17.62 14.61
CA GLU A 167 6.06 18.11 14.77
C GLU A 167 6.19 19.11 15.92
N SER A 168 5.23 20.03 16.06
CA SER A 168 5.21 21.00 17.16
C SER A 168 5.04 20.29 18.51
N LEU A 169 4.13 19.32 18.61
CA LEU A 169 3.98 18.50 19.82
C LEU A 169 5.26 17.71 20.13
N ALA A 170 5.89 17.13 19.11
CA ALA A 170 7.10 16.33 19.26
C ALA A 170 8.28 17.15 19.84
N ARG A 171 8.39 18.43 19.46
CA ARG A 171 9.36 19.37 20.05
C ARG A 171 9.10 19.65 21.53
N TRP A 172 7.85 19.50 21.98
CA TRP A 172 7.44 19.68 23.38
C TRP A 172 7.46 18.37 24.19
N GLY A 173 8.13 17.33 23.66
CA GLY A 173 8.30 16.06 24.35
C GLY A 173 7.27 14.99 23.98
N TYR A 174 6.35 15.25 23.05
CA TYR A 174 5.50 14.17 22.52
C TYR A 174 6.37 13.10 21.83
N PRO A 175 6.12 11.80 22.08
CA PRO A 175 7.06 10.75 21.70
C PRO A 175 6.96 10.31 20.24
N TRP A 176 5.97 10.82 19.48
CA TRP A 176 5.69 10.34 18.13
C TRP A 176 5.66 11.46 17.11
N ARG A 177 5.81 11.07 15.83
CA ARG A 177 5.77 11.98 14.69
C ARG A 177 4.88 11.40 13.61
N LEU A 178 4.20 12.28 12.87
CA LEU A 178 3.42 11.89 11.71
C LEU A 178 4.34 11.81 10.48
N MET A 179 4.11 10.81 9.62
CA MET A 179 4.81 10.68 8.35
C MET A 179 4.49 11.86 7.42
N THR A 180 5.44 12.22 6.54
CA THR A 180 5.20 13.20 5.47
C THR A 180 4.35 12.60 4.36
N GLY A 181 4.42 11.29 4.20
CA GLY A 181 3.73 10.54 3.17
C GLY A 181 4.36 9.18 2.98
N GLY A 182 4.28 8.67 1.76
CA GLY A 182 4.88 7.40 1.45
C GLY A 182 4.79 7.05 -0.01
N ARG A 183 5.19 5.81 -0.29
CA ARG A 183 5.07 5.18 -1.60
C ARG A 183 4.41 3.84 -1.50
N HIS A 184 3.75 3.46 -2.57
CA HIS A 184 3.23 2.12 -2.76
C HIS A 184 3.71 1.53 -4.08
N GLU A 185 4.08 0.26 -4.04
CA GLU A 185 4.48 -0.50 -5.21
C GLU A 185 3.57 -1.73 -5.37
N MET A 186 3.08 -1.95 -6.59
CA MET A 186 2.21 -3.07 -6.94
C MET A 186 2.94 -3.94 -7.97
N SER A 187 3.57 -5.02 -7.51
CA SER A 187 4.43 -5.86 -8.35
C SER A 187 3.92 -7.29 -8.52
N VAL A 188 4.27 -7.89 -9.66
CA VAL A 188 4.02 -9.29 -9.96
C VAL A 188 5.34 -9.98 -10.24
N GLU A 189 5.53 -11.13 -9.61
CA GLU A 189 6.67 -12.02 -9.85
C GLU A 189 6.19 -13.38 -10.38
N GLY A 190 7.03 -14.03 -11.20
CA GLY A 190 6.65 -15.20 -11.99
C GLY A 190 6.37 -14.83 -13.46
N PRO A 191 5.67 -15.68 -14.23
CA PRO A 191 4.98 -16.90 -13.79
C PRO A 191 5.92 -18.02 -13.32
N PHE A 192 5.40 -18.92 -12.49
CA PHE A 192 6.07 -20.10 -11.96
C PHE A 192 5.23 -21.35 -12.25
N ASP A 193 5.84 -22.48 -12.63
CA ASP A 193 5.11 -23.67 -13.12
C ASP A 193 4.38 -24.51 -12.04
N GLY A 194 4.54 -24.20 -10.75
CA GLY A 194 4.02 -25.01 -9.64
C GLY A 194 5.14 -25.61 -8.78
N GLU A 195 4.95 -25.68 -7.46
CA GLU A 195 5.74 -26.57 -6.58
C GLU A 195 4.83 -27.76 -6.19
N GLY A 196 5.21 -28.97 -6.62
CA GLY A 196 4.50 -30.22 -6.33
C GLY A 196 5.22 -31.39 -6.98
N ASP A 197 5.62 -32.39 -6.20
CA ASP A 197 6.47 -33.50 -6.65
C ASP A 197 5.75 -34.44 -7.65
N GLU A 198 4.42 -34.37 -7.77
CA GLU A 198 3.63 -35.32 -8.59
C GLU A 198 2.70 -34.66 -9.62
N GLU A 199 2.19 -33.44 -9.40
CA GLU A 199 1.50 -32.65 -10.43
C GLU A 199 1.81 -31.15 -10.28
N PRO A 200 2.17 -30.45 -11.38
CA PRO A 200 2.28 -28.99 -11.35
C PRO A 200 0.89 -28.41 -11.05
N LEU A 201 0.75 -27.68 -9.93
CA LEU A 201 -0.47 -26.96 -9.53
C LEU A 201 -0.84 -25.79 -10.48
N GLY A 202 -0.30 -25.81 -11.69
CA GLY A 202 -0.49 -24.87 -12.77
C GLY A 202 0.36 -23.62 -12.60
N PRO A 203 0.49 -22.82 -13.68
CA PRO A 203 1.27 -21.61 -13.59
C PRO A 203 0.62 -20.66 -12.57
N PHE A 204 1.40 -20.25 -11.58
CA PHE A 204 1.02 -19.26 -10.58
C PHE A 204 1.87 -18.01 -10.72
N VAL A 205 1.36 -16.91 -10.20
CA VAL A 205 2.11 -15.66 -10.04
C VAL A 205 2.05 -15.24 -8.59
N GLU A 206 3.10 -14.57 -8.15
CA GLU A 206 3.14 -13.94 -6.85
C GLU A 206 2.83 -12.45 -7.02
N VAL A 207 1.68 -12.02 -6.52
CA VAL A 207 1.29 -10.61 -6.49
C VAL A 207 1.72 -9.99 -5.18
N ARG A 208 2.26 -8.77 -5.22
CA ARG A 208 2.84 -8.08 -4.07
C ARG A 208 2.27 -6.68 -3.91
N PHE A 209 2.04 -6.29 -2.66
CA PHE A 209 1.77 -4.92 -2.27
C PHE A 209 2.83 -4.45 -1.28
N ALA A 210 3.57 -3.42 -1.66
CA ALA A 210 4.59 -2.82 -0.82
C ALA A 210 4.20 -1.40 -0.40
N SER A 211 4.63 -1.01 0.80
CA SER A 211 4.44 0.32 1.34
C SER A 211 5.73 0.82 1.99
N ALA A 212 6.11 2.05 1.70
CA ALA A 212 7.24 2.73 2.32
C ALA A 212 6.77 4.04 2.95
N HIS A 213 7.05 4.24 4.24
CA HIS A 213 6.69 5.46 4.96
C HIS A 213 7.85 6.45 4.97
N THR A 214 7.58 7.69 4.56
CA THR A 214 8.58 8.76 4.53
C THR A 214 8.39 9.72 5.70
N TYR A 215 9.47 10.01 6.41
CA TYR A 215 9.49 10.95 7.54
C TYR A 215 10.54 12.03 7.31
N GLU A 216 10.28 13.25 7.78
CA GLU A 216 11.30 14.28 7.87
C GLU A 216 12.39 13.88 8.87
N ILE A 217 13.63 14.23 8.56
CA ILE A 217 14.77 14.16 9.47
C ILE A 217 14.77 15.42 10.34
N VAL A 218 14.82 15.22 11.65
CA VAL A 218 14.93 16.29 12.64
C VAL A 218 16.30 16.18 13.32
N PRO A 219 17.22 17.14 13.07
CA PRO A 219 18.57 17.08 13.64
C PRO A 219 18.60 16.94 15.16
N ASP A 220 17.67 17.61 15.85
CA ASP A 220 17.57 17.59 17.32
C ASP A 220 17.19 16.20 17.89
N GLU A 221 16.65 15.29 17.07
CA GLU A 221 16.30 13.93 17.47
C GLU A 221 17.49 12.95 17.34
N GLY A 222 18.61 13.40 16.77
CA GLY A 222 19.84 12.62 16.66
C GLY A 222 19.88 11.69 15.44
N PRO A 223 20.50 10.50 15.55
CA PRO A 223 20.70 9.59 14.40
C PRO A 223 19.37 9.04 13.85
N LEU A 224 19.41 8.46 12.64
CA LEU A 224 18.21 8.02 11.90
C LEU A 224 17.37 6.97 12.65
N ASP A 225 17.98 6.12 13.45
CA ASP A 225 17.31 5.10 14.26
C ASP A 225 16.63 5.66 15.52
N ALA A 226 17.02 6.86 15.94
CA ALA A 226 16.42 7.59 17.06
C ALA A 226 15.29 8.54 16.62
N GLN A 227 15.11 8.75 15.31
CA GLN A 227 14.07 9.62 14.77
C GLN A 227 12.68 9.12 15.19
N LYS A 228 11.83 10.05 15.62
CA LYS A 228 10.47 9.71 16.06
C LYS A 228 9.63 9.27 14.87
N THR A 229 8.83 8.23 15.08
CA THR A 229 7.82 7.74 14.13
C THR A 229 6.45 7.64 14.80
N ILE A 230 5.45 7.14 14.07
CA ILE A 230 4.14 6.83 14.64
C ILE A 230 4.23 5.74 15.73
N PRO A 231 3.28 5.69 16.69
CA PRO A 231 3.24 4.63 17.68
C PRO A 231 3.13 3.23 17.05
N ALA A 232 3.69 2.21 17.71
CA ALA A 232 3.67 0.83 17.22
C ALA A 232 2.26 0.28 16.96
N CYS A 233 1.24 0.68 17.74
CA CYS A 233 -0.14 0.28 17.49
C CYS A 233 -0.70 0.87 16.19
N VAL A 234 -0.37 2.13 15.88
CA VAL A 234 -0.75 2.79 14.62
C VAL A 234 0.00 2.17 13.46
N ALA A 235 1.30 1.92 13.61
CA ALA A 235 2.10 1.20 12.60
C ALA A 235 1.53 -0.20 12.33
N ARG A 236 1.12 -0.93 13.37
CA ARG A 236 0.47 -2.24 13.23
C ARG A 236 -0.86 -2.13 12.48
N LEU A 237 -1.71 -1.15 12.81
CA LEU A 237 -2.97 -0.93 12.13
C LEU A 237 -2.75 -0.60 10.64
N HIS A 238 -1.80 0.28 10.33
CA HIS A 238 -1.45 0.65 8.95
C HIS A 238 -0.98 -0.58 8.14
N ARG A 239 -0.10 -1.40 8.74
CA ARG A 239 0.37 -2.66 8.16
C ARG A 239 -0.75 -3.68 8.00
N GLY A 240 -1.69 -3.72 8.93
CA GLY A 240 -2.91 -4.53 8.84
C GLY A 240 -3.80 -4.09 7.69
N TYR A 241 -3.98 -2.78 7.50
CA TYR A 241 -4.75 -2.23 6.39
C TYR A 241 -4.12 -2.60 5.04
N ALA A 242 -2.80 -2.51 4.90
CA ALA A 242 -2.10 -2.95 3.70
C ALA A 242 -2.34 -4.44 3.38
N ARG A 243 -2.31 -5.32 4.39
CA ARG A 243 -2.65 -6.75 4.22
C ARG A 243 -4.11 -6.96 3.85
N PHE A 244 -5.01 -6.18 4.43
CA PHE A 244 -6.43 -6.23 4.12
C PHE A 244 -6.71 -5.85 2.66
N LEU A 245 -6.03 -4.82 2.14
CA LEU A 245 -6.13 -4.45 0.72
C LEU A 245 -5.67 -5.58 -0.21
N LEU A 246 -4.54 -6.21 0.13
CA LEU A 246 -4.05 -7.40 -0.57
C LEU A 246 -5.07 -8.54 -0.53
N ASP A 247 -5.61 -8.84 0.65
CA ASP A 247 -6.62 -9.90 0.85
C ASP A 247 -7.90 -9.65 0.04
N CYS A 248 -8.42 -8.43 0.04
CA CYS A 248 -9.56 -8.04 -0.78
C CYS A 248 -9.27 -8.24 -2.27
N ALA A 249 -8.14 -7.73 -2.76
CA ALA A 249 -7.77 -7.84 -4.18
C ALA A 249 -7.64 -9.30 -4.62
N VAL A 250 -6.98 -10.14 -3.81
CA VAL A 250 -6.81 -11.57 -4.09
C VAL A 250 -8.16 -12.30 -4.10
N ARG A 251 -9.03 -12.02 -3.12
CA ARG A 251 -10.36 -12.64 -3.07
C ARG A 251 -11.24 -12.22 -4.24
N ASP A 252 -11.19 -10.96 -4.65
CA ASP A 252 -11.98 -10.46 -5.79
C ASP A 252 -11.45 -10.97 -7.13
N LEU A 253 -10.15 -11.29 -7.21
CA LEU A 253 -9.56 -11.98 -8.34
C LEU A 253 -10.01 -13.45 -8.39
N CYS A 254 -9.92 -14.17 -7.28
CA CYS A 254 -10.15 -15.63 -7.22
C CYS A 254 -11.62 -16.07 -7.13
N ARG A 255 -12.58 -15.13 -7.16
CA ARG A 255 -14.02 -15.40 -7.25
C ARG A 255 -14.46 -15.58 -8.69
#